data_AF-G5PYF4-F1
#
_entry.id   AF-G5PYF4-F1
#
_cell.length_a   1.000
_cell.length_b   1.000
_cell.length_c   1.000
_cell.angle_alpha   90.00
_cell.angle_beta   90.00
_cell.angle_gamma   90.00
#
_symmetry.space_group_name_H-M   'P 1'
#
loop_
_entity.id
_entity.type
_entity.pdbx_description
1 polymer ?
#
loop_
_entity_poly.entity_id
_entity_poly.type
_entity_poly.pdbx_seq_one_letter_code
_entity_poly.pdbx_strand_id
1 'polypeptide(L)' 'MLDKTRQGSYNTLQFEIRGQILTQPYPTEFMVRSALDMELSRITFF' A
#
# COMPACT_ATOMS: atom_id res chain seq x y z
N MET A 1 -5.26 -1.18 30.08
CA MET A 1 -4.14 -0.97 29.13
C MET A 1 -4.55 -1.42 27.72
N LEU A 2 -5.58 -0.81 27.12
CA LEU A 2 -6.11 -1.21 25.80
C LEU A 2 -6.27 -0.03 24.83
N ASP A 3 -5.45 1.02 25.01
CA ASP A 3 -5.56 2.27 24.22
C ASP A 3 -4.33 2.58 23.36
N LYS A 4 -3.19 1.92 23.59
CA LYS A 4 -1.95 2.23 22.86
C LYS A 4 -1.89 1.66 21.44
N THR A 5 -2.72 0.68 21.11
CA THR A 5 -2.71 0.05 19.77
C THR A 5 -3.58 0.78 18.74
N ARG A 6 -4.45 1.70 19.19
CA ARG A 6 -5.35 2.45 18.30
C ARG A 6 -4.78 3.78 17.80
N GLN A 7 -3.73 4.31 18.45
CA GLN A 7 -3.14 5.60 18.07
C GLN A 7 -2.34 5.57 16.76
N GLY A 8 -1.80 4.42 16.34
CA GLY A 8 -0.97 4.32 15.12
C GLY A 8 -1.73 4.10 13.81
N SER A 9 -3.03 3.78 13.85
CA SER A 9 -3.80 3.37 12.66
C SER A 9 -4.51 4.52 11.94
N TYR A 10 -4.72 5.66 12.59
CA TYR A 10 -5.48 6.77 11.99
C TYR A 10 -4.68 7.59 10.98
N ASN A 11 -3.35 7.40 10.91
CA ASN A 11 -2.46 8.19 10.07
C ASN A 11 -1.77 7.36 8.97
N THR A 12 -2.16 6.09 8.81
CA THR A 12 -1.65 5.24 7.73
C THR A 12 -2.75 4.96 6.70
N LEU A 13 -2.54 5.38 5.46
CA LEU A 13 -3.42 5.06 4.34
C LEU A 13 -2.85 3.86 3.58
N GLN A 14 -3.67 2.83 3.38
CA GLN A 14 -3.28 1.65 2.60
C GLN A 14 -3.90 1.73 1.21
N PHE A 15 -3.10 1.43 0.19
CA PHE A 15 -3.54 1.41 -1.20
C PHE A 15 -3.12 0.12 -1.86
N GLU A 16 -3.96 -0.35 -2.78
CA GLU A 16 -3.65 -1.46 -3.65
C GLU A 16 -3.71 -0.98 -5.09
N ILE A 17 -2.61 -1.17 -5.81
CA ILE A 17 -2.48 -0.80 -7.22
C ILE A 17 -2.46 -2.10 -8.02
N ARG A 18 -3.43 -2.25 -8.92
CA ARG A 18 -3.49 -3.36 -9.88
C ARG A 18 -3.28 -2.81 -11.27
N GLY A 19 -2.53 -3.52 -12.09
CA GLY A 19 -2.29 -3.12 -13.45
C GLY A 19 -1.86 -4.28 -14.32
N GLN A 20 -1.98 -4.05 -15.63
CA GLN A 20 -1.63 -5.00 -16.67
C GLN A 20 -0.57 -4.39 -17.56
N ILE A 21 0.56 -5.07 -17.71
CA ILE A 21 1.60 -4.74 -18.68
C ILE A 21 1.31 -5.57 -19.93
N LEU A 22 1.04 -4.89 -21.05
CA LEU A 22 0.82 -5.54 -22.34
C LEU A 22 2.14 -6.06 -22.91
N THR A 23 2.54 -7.24 -22.46
CA THR A 23 3.69 -8.00 -22.98
C THR A 23 3.26 -9.04 -24.02
N GLN A 24 4.20 -9.44 -24.89
CA GLN A 24 4.00 -10.56 -25.82
C GLN A 24 4.77 -11.78 -25.33
N PRO A 25 4.26 -13.02 -25.50
CA PRO A 25 3.00 -13.39 -26.17
C PRO A 25 1.75 -13.24 -25.30
N TYR A 26 1.90 -13.05 -23.98
CA TYR A 26 0.80 -12.89 -23.05
C TYR A 26 1.02 -11.66 -22.17
N PRO A 27 -0.05 -10.93 -21.78
CA PRO A 27 0.05 -9.84 -20.83
C PRO A 27 0.50 -10.30 -19.45
N THR A 28 1.14 -9.40 -18.72
CA THR A 28 1.58 -9.62 -17.33
C THR A 28 0.73 -8.77 -16.39
N GLU A 29 0.02 -9.41 -15.47
CA GLU A 29 -0.68 -8.71 -14.38
C GLU A 29 0.27 -8.45 -13.22
N PHE A 30 0.10 -7.31 -12.55
CA PHE A 30 0.79 -7.01 -11.31
C PHE A 30 -0.15 -6.40 -10.27
N MET A 31 0.20 -6.63 -9.00
CA MET A 31 -0.46 -6.04 -7.86
C MET A 31 0.61 -5.53 -6.90
N VAL A 32 0.55 -4.26 -6.56
CA VAL A 32 1.44 -3.62 -5.58
C VAL A 32 0.59 -3.17 -4.41
N ARG A 33 0.97 -3.58 -3.20
CA ARG A 33 0.38 -3.05 -1.97
C ARG A 33 1.29 -1.96 -1.43
N SER A 34 0.69 -0.87 -0.96
CA SER A 34 1.44 0.23 -0.39
C SER A 34 0.76 0.78 0.86
N ALA A 35 1.57 1.37 1.73
CA ALA A 35 1.14 2.10 2.90
C ALA A 35 1.80 3.49 2.90
N LEU A 36 0.99 4.53 3.06
CA LEU A 36 1.41 5.91 3.27
C LEU A 36 1.24 6.24 4.75
N ASP A 37 2.36 6.49 5.42
CA ASP A 37 2.39 7.14 6.73
C ASP A 37 2.28 8.66 6.50
N MET A 38 1.14 9.24 6.86
CA MET A 38 0.86 10.67 6.74
C MET A 38 1.60 11.51 7.77
N GLU A 39 2.05 10.92 8.89
CA GLU A 39 2.84 11.63 9.91
C GLU A 39 4.24 11.96 9.38
N LEU A 40 4.83 10.97 8.72
CA LEU A 40 6.19 11.06 8.18
C LEU A 40 6.22 11.40 6.69
N SER A 41 5.06 11.47 6.04
CA SER A 41 4.92 11.56 4.57
C SER A 41 5.75 10.50 3.85
N ARG A 42 5.75 9.27 4.37
CA ARG A 42 6.55 8.14 3.85
C ARG A 42 5.67 7.09 3.21
N ILE A 43 6.08 6.63 2.04
CA ILE A 43 5.43 5.54 1.32
C ILE A 43 6.28 4.28 1.44
N THR A 44 5.65 3.16 1.78
CA THR A 44 6.24 1.82 1.81
C THR A 44 5.50 0.92 0.82
N PHE A 45 6.22 0.11 0.05
CA PHE A 45 5.68 -0.85 -0.91
C PHE A 45 5.94 -2.28 -0.42
N PHE A 46 4.99 -3.19 -0.67
CA PHE A 46 5.02 -4.61 -0.29
C PHE A 46 4.78 -5.53 -1.49
#